data_AF-A0A1V3XNM4-F1
#
_entry.id   AF-A0A1V3XNM4-F1
#
_cell.length_a   1.000
_cell.length_b   1.000
_cell.length_c   1.000
_cell.angle_alpha   90.00
_cell.angle_beta   90.00
_cell.angle_gamma   90.00
#
_symmetry.space_group_name_H-M   'P 1'
#
loop_
_entity.id
_entity.type
_entity.pdbx_description
1 polymer ?
#
loop_
_entity_poly.entity_id
_entity_poly.type
_entity_poly.pdbx_seq_one_letter_code
_entity_poly.pdbx_strand_id
1 'polypeptide(L)' 'MVTSGLRIGTPALATRGFGDAEFSEVADVIATALADGSAADVPALHARVTRLAREFPLYAGLEDWSLAGR' A
#
# COMPACT_ATOMS: atom_id res chain seq x y z
N MET A 1 9.79 21.55 -16.64
CA MET A 1 10.28 21.62 -15.24
C MET A 1 10.41 20.18 -14.76
N VAL A 2 11.59 19.78 -14.29
CA VAL A 2 11.84 18.43 -13.76
C VAL A 2 11.87 18.54 -12.24
N THR A 3 11.13 17.68 -11.55
CA THR A 3 11.19 17.57 -10.08
C THR A 3 12.20 16.50 -9.70
N SER A 4 12.85 16.67 -8.54
CA SER A 4 13.89 15.76 -8.04
C SER A 4 13.50 15.05 -6.73
N GLY A 5 12.22 15.03 -6.37
CA GLY A 5 11.76 14.47 -5.10
C GLY A 5 10.31 13.97 -5.11
N LEU A 6 9.99 13.14 -4.11
CA LEU A 6 8.69 12.51 -3.89
C LEU A 6 8.22 12.78 -2.45
N ARG A 7 6.90 12.86 -2.23
CA ARG A 7 6.27 12.91 -0.91
C ARG A 7 5.39 11.67 -0.72
N ILE A 8 5.65 10.90 0.33
CA ILE A 8 4.95 9.65 0.64
C ILE A 8 4.19 9.85 1.95
N GLY A 9 2.89 9.56 1.96
CA GLY A 9 2.01 9.77 3.12
C GLY A 9 1.30 8.49 3.57
N THR A 10 1.16 8.32 4.87
CA THR A 10 0.55 7.15 5.53
C THR A 10 -0.95 7.22 5.86
N PRO A 11 -1.66 8.39 5.91
CA PRO A 11 -3.02 8.45 6.46
C PRO A 11 -4.03 7.46 5.86
N ALA A 12 -4.01 7.27 4.53
CA ALA A 12 -4.97 6.37 3.87
C ALA A 12 -4.78 4.90 4.29
N LEU A 13 -3.53 4.45 4.44
CA LEU A 13 -3.23 3.08 4.87
C LEU A 13 -3.47 2.88 6.37
N ALA A 14 -3.24 3.92 7.18
CA ALA A 14 -3.63 3.90 8.60
C ALA A 14 -5.14 3.75 8.75
N THR A 15 -5.96 4.50 7.98
CA THR A 15 -7.42 4.31 7.94
C THR A 15 -7.82 2.91 7.48
N ARG A 16 -7.03 2.30 6.58
CA ARG A 16 -7.24 0.93 6.10
C ARG A 16 -6.83 -0.15 7.14
N GLY A 17 -6.19 0.25 8.24
CA GLY A 17 -5.85 -0.64 9.35
C GLY A 17 -4.37 -1.01 9.48
N PHE A 18 -3.47 -0.40 8.71
CA PHE A 18 -2.03 -0.69 8.78
C PHE A 18 -1.44 -0.16 10.10
N GLY A 19 -0.62 -0.98 10.75
CA GLY A 19 0.19 -0.62 11.90
C GLY A 19 1.69 -0.63 11.59
N ASP A 20 2.52 -0.61 12.64
CA ASP A 20 3.98 -0.49 12.52
C ASP A 20 4.62 -1.62 11.70
N ALA A 21 4.11 -2.85 11.84
CA ALA A 21 4.63 -4.01 11.11
C ALA A 21 4.36 -3.88 9.60
N GLU A 22 3.15 -3.50 9.21
CA GLU A 22 2.79 -3.32 7.80
C GLU A 22 3.53 -2.13 7.20
N PHE A 23 3.68 -1.03 7.95
CA PHE A 23 4.45 0.11 7.49
C PHE A 23 5.95 -0.20 7.36
N SER A 24 6.50 -1.10 8.18
CA SER A 24 7.88 -1.58 8.02
C SER A 24 8.05 -2.32 6.69
N GLU A 25 7.11 -3.20 6.35
CA GLU A 25 7.11 -3.92 5.06
C GLU A 25 6.94 -2.96 3.87
N VAL A 26 6.02 -1.99 3.97
CA VAL A 26 5.83 -0.96 2.93
C VAL A 26 7.10 -0.14 2.73
N ALA A 27 7.76 0.26 3.82
CA ALA A 27 8.99 1.03 3.77
C ALA A 27 10.13 0.24 3.10
N ASP A 28 10.25 -1.06 3.40
CA ASP A 28 11.25 -1.93 2.77
C ASP A 28 11.00 -2.08 1.26
N VAL A 29 9.75 -2.32 0.84
CA VAL A 29 9.38 -2.37 -0.58
C VAL A 29 9.76 -1.08 -1.32
N ILE A 30 9.46 0.08 -0.74
CA ILE A 30 9.80 1.38 -1.32
C ILE A 30 11.32 1.57 -1.38
N ALA A 31 12.03 1.22 -0.30
CA ALA A 31 13.48 1.33 -0.23
C ALA A 31 14.17 0.47 -1.30
N THR A 32 13.77 -0.79 -1.46
CA THR A 32 14.30 -1.68 -2.52
C THR A 32 14.05 -1.08 -3.90
N ALA A 33 12.82 -0.64 -4.19
CA ALA A 33 12.48 -0.08 -5.50
C ALA A 33 13.30 1.17 -5.85
N LEU A 34 13.53 2.06 -4.87
CA LEU A 34 14.29 3.30 -5.08
C LEU A 34 15.80 3.07 -5.13
N ALA A 35 16.32 2.12 -4.35
CA ALA A 35 17.75 1.78 -4.33
C ALA A 35 18.18 1.05 -5.61
N ASP A 36 17.39 0.07 -6.05
CA ASP A 36 17.72 -0.77 -7.21
C ASP A 36 17.28 -0.10 -8.53
N GLY A 37 16.36 0.86 -8.47
CA GLY A 37 15.88 1.61 -9.64
C GLY A 37 15.37 0.70 -10.75
N SER A 38 15.92 0.86 -11.96
CA SER A 38 15.50 0.04 -13.12
C SER A 38 15.92 -1.44 -13.03
N ALA A 39 16.77 -1.81 -12.08
CA ALA A 39 17.18 -3.20 -11.85
C ALA A 39 16.28 -3.92 -10.82
N ALA A 40 15.33 -3.22 -10.18
CA ALA A 40 14.46 -3.82 -9.18
C ALA A 40 13.61 -4.97 -9.75
N ASP A 41 13.44 -6.04 -8.97
CA ASP A 41 12.51 -7.12 -9.28
C ASP A 41 11.07 -6.68 -9.01
N VAL A 42 10.48 -5.97 -9.98
CA VAL A 42 9.11 -5.44 -9.89
C VAL A 42 8.08 -6.53 -9.63
N PRO A 43 8.10 -7.71 -10.30
CA PRO A 43 7.19 -8.81 -9.98
C PRO A 43 7.23 -9.24 -8.51
N ALA A 44 8.42 -9.39 -7.91
CA ALA A 44 8.57 -9.78 -6.51
C ALA A 44 8.02 -8.69 -5.55
N LEU A 45 8.35 -7.42 -5.79
CA LEU A 45 7.84 -6.30 -5.00
C LEU A 45 6.31 -6.16 -5.11
N HIS A 46 5.76 -6.35 -6.31
CA HIS A 46 4.32 -6.32 -6.54
C HIS A 46 3.58 -7.42 -5.76
N ALA A 47 4.16 -8.62 -5.68
CA ALA A 47 3.59 -9.73 -4.90
C ALA A 47 3.48 -9.38 -3.41
N ARG A 48 4.52 -8.74 -2.84
CA ARG A 48 4.53 -8.27 -1.44
C ARG A 48 3.44 -7.23 -1.17
N VAL A 49 3.30 -6.24 -2.06
CA VAL A 49 2.23 -5.22 -1.98
C VAL A 49 0.84 -5.87 -2.08
N THR A 50 0.66 -6.81 -3.01
CA THR A 50 -0.60 -7.52 -3.20
C THR A 50 -0.99 -8.31 -1.95
N ARG A 51 -0.03 -8.95 -1.29
CA ARG A 51 -0.25 -9.68 -0.04
C ARG A 51 -0.80 -8.74 1.05
N LEU A 52 -0.12 -7.62 1.31
CA LEU A 52 -0.58 -6.61 2.27
C LEU A 52 -2.00 -6.11 1.95
N ALA A 53 -2.29 -5.82 0.69
CA ALA A 53 -3.62 -5.35 0.29
C ALA A 53 -4.73 -6.39 0.52
N ARG A 54 -4.43 -7.69 0.38
CA ARG A 54 -5.39 -8.77 0.63
C ARG A 54 -5.63 -9.02 2.12
N GLU A 55 -4.61 -8.84 2.96
CA GLU A 55 -4.71 -8.97 4.42
C GLU A 55 -5.61 -7.90 5.05
N PHE A 56 -5.74 -6.72 4.40
CA PHE A 56 -6.57 -5.61 4.84
C PHE A 56 -7.63 -5.26 3.79
N PRO A 57 -8.77 -5.99 3.73
CA PRO A 57 -9.88 -5.69 2.82
C PRO A 57 -10.40 -4.26 3.03
N LEU A 58 -10.56 -3.52 1.94
CA LEU A 58 -11.10 -2.16 1.98
C LEU A 58 -12.59 -2.22 1.65
N TYR A 59 -13.42 -1.61 2.50
CA TYR A 59 -14.89 -1.60 2.36
C TYR A 59 -15.52 -3.00 2.27
N ALA A 60 -15.08 -3.94 3.12
CA ALA A 60 -15.64 -5.28 3.15
C ALA A 60 -17.16 -5.25 3.39
N GLY A 61 -17.92 -5.88 2.49
CA GLY A 61 -19.38 -5.98 2.54
C GLY A 61 -20.13 -4.78 1.95
N LEU A 62 -19.44 -3.82 1.33
CA LEU A 62 -20.07 -2.65 0.70
C LEU A 62 -21.12 -3.04 -0.35
N GLU A 63 -20.94 -4.15 -1.03
CA GLU A 63 -21.86 -4.70 -2.02
C GLU A 63 -23.25 -5.00 -1.43
N ASP A 64 -23.34 -5.22 -0.12
CA ASP A 64 -24.58 -5.52 0.60
C ASP A 64 -25.17 -4.30 1.34
N TRP A 65 -24.52 -3.13 1.27
CA TRP A 65 -24.97 -1.94 2.01
C TRP A 65 -26.15 -1.25 1.33
N SER A 66 -27.11 -0.77 2.13
CA SER A 66 -28.27 0.01 1.65
C SER A 66 -28.07 1.52 1.85
N LEU A 67 -28.74 2.34 1.01
CA LEU A 67 -28.69 3.80 1.12
C LEU A 67 -29.39 4.33 2.38
N ALA A 68 -30.42 3.62 2.87
CA ALA A 68 -31.18 3.99 4.07
C ALA A 68 -31.69 2.72 4.77
N GLY A 69 -31.48 2.64 6.09
CA GLY A 69 -31.68 1.40 6.84
C GLY A 69 -30.38 0.59 6.92
N ARG A 70 -30.46 -0.60 7.52
CA ARG A 70 -29.39 -1.59 7.41
C ARG A 70 -29.65 -2.37 6.13
#